data_AF-A0A7C4JK56-F1
#
_entry.id   AF-A0A7C4JK56-F1
#
_cell.length_a   1.000
_cell.length_b   1.000
_cell.length_c   1.000
_cell.angle_alpha   90.00
_cell.angle_beta   90.00
_cell.angle_gamma   90.00
#
_symmetry.space_group_name_H-M   'P 1'
#
loop_
_entity.id
_entity.type
_entity.pdbx_description
1 polymer ?
#
loop_
_entity_poly.entity_id
_entity_poly.type
_entity_poly.pdbx_seq_one_letter_code
_entity_poly.pdbx_strand_id
1 'polypeptide(L)'
;MSVQQKQQFCWEIPAEWQKFKYRGKTLKELLEMPMDELVKILPARARRSLLRGFTPAQRKLLENIIEARQKLLNECKEVVIKTHVRNMIVLPIMVGLKIAVHNGKEYVVAKVVPEMIGHYLGEFATTTKQVKHGEPGLRATRSTLFVALK
;
A
#
# COMPACT_ATOMS: atom_id res chain seq x y z
N MET A 1 -22.80 19.44 -19.63
CA MET A 1 -22.16 18.13 -19.93
C MET A 1 -22.25 17.30 -18.66
N SER A 2 -22.86 16.12 -18.76
CA SER A 2 -23.45 15.39 -17.63
C SER A 2 -22.41 14.96 -16.58
N VAL A 3 -22.75 15.16 -15.29
CA VAL A 3 -21.97 14.71 -14.13
C VAL A 3 -21.60 13.22 -14.22
N GLN A 4 -22.43 12.43 -14.92
CA GLN A 4 -22.23 11.01 -15.22
C GLN A 4 -21.06 10.72 -16.17
N GLN A 5 -20.75 11.60 -17.14
CA GLN A 5 -19.58 11.43 -18.01
C GLN A 5 -18.26 11.72 -17.28
N LYS A 6 -18.28 12.62 -16.28
CA LYS A 6 -17.11 12.92 -15.44
C LYS A 6 -16.75 11.74 -14.53
N GLN A 7 -17.74 11.01 -14.02
CA GLN A 7 -17.52 9.80 -13.21
C GLN A 7 -16.90 8.65 -14.03
N GLN A 8 -17.22 8.54 -15.33
CA GLN A 8 -16.66 7.49 -16.20
C GLN A 8 -15.17 7.72 -16.54
N PHE A 9 -14.71 8.97 -16.63
CA PHE A 9 -13.33 9.30 -17.02
C PHE A 9 -12.33 9.29 -15.86
N CYS A 10 -12.83 9.16 -14.64
CA CYS A 10 -12.09 9.45 -13.41
C CYS A 10 -11.27 8.26 -12.88
N TRP A 11 -11.60 7.06 -13.37
CA TRP A 11 -11.00 5.80 -12.94
C TRP A 11 -10.99 4.80 -14.09
N GLU A 12 -10.09 5.01 -15.05
CA GLU A 12 -9.80 3.97 -16.03
C GLU A 12 -8.95 2.90 -15.35
N ILE A 13 -9.57 1.75 -15.10
CA ILE A 13 -8.86 0.54 -14.70
C ILE A 13 -7.95 0.18 -15.88
N PRO A 14 -6.61 0.16 -15.70
CA PRO A 14 -5.71 -0.30 -16.74
C PRO A 14 -6.11 -1.71 -17.20
N ALA A 15 -6.05 -1.98 -18.51
CA ALA A 15 -6.47 -3.27 -19.07
C ALA A 15 -5.76 -4.47 -18.41
N GLU A 16 -4.56 -4.27 -17.87
CA GLU A 16 -3.79 -5.25 -17.11
C GLU A 16 -4.51 -5.71 -15.83
N TRP A 17 -5.15 -4.79 -15.11
CA TRP A 17 -5.84 -5.09 -13.84
C TRP A 17 -7.14 -5.86 -14.06
N GLN A 18 -7.74 -5.75 -15.25
CA GLN A 18 -8.96 -6.48 -15.59
C GLN A 18 -8.70 -7.98 -15.75
N LYS A 19 -7.48 -8.36 -16.15
CA LYS A 19 -7.06 -9.76 -16.27
C LYS A 19 -6.61 -10.38 -14.94
N PHE A 20 -6.36 -9.54 -13.93
CA PHE A 20 -5.85 -9.99 -12.65
C PHE A 20 -6.87 -10.88 -11.92
N LYS A 21 -6.38 -12.01 -11.40
CA LYS A 21 -7.14 -12.92 -10.55
C LYS A 21 -6.38 -13.17 -9.27
N TYR A 22 -7.03 -13.01 -8.13
CA TYR A 22 -6.49 -13.38 -6.83
C TYR A 22 -7.16 -14.67 -6.35
N ARG A 23 -6.38 -15.75 -6.24
CA ARG A 23 -6.88 -17.08 -5.83
C ARG A 23 -8.15 -17.52 -6.58
N GLY A 24 -8.18 -17.24 -7.88
CA GLY A 24 -9.29 -17.61 -8.78
C GLY A 24 -10.40 -16.55 -8.92
N LYS A 25 -10.44 -15.50 -8.09
CA LYS A 25 -11.48 -14.46 -8.13
C LYS A 25 -11.02 -13.20 -8.86
N THR A 26 -11.94 -12.57 -9.58
CA THR A 26 -11.67 -11.31 -10.30
C THR A 26 -11.66 -10.12 -9.35
N LEU A 27 -11.05 -9.00 -9.76
CA LEU A 27 -11.01 -7.80 -8.94
C LEU A 27 -12.40 -7.23 -8.59
N LYS A 28 -13.37 -7.36 -9.50
CA LYS A 28 -14.75 -6.92 -9.28
C LYS A 28 -15.43 -7.76 -8.20
N GLU A 29 -15.31 -9.08 -8.32
CA GLU A 29 -15.83 -10.01 -7.30
C GLU A 29 -15.21 -9.73 -5.92
N LEU A 30 -13.91 -9.42 -5.86
CA LEU A 30 -13.23 -9.08 -4.60
C LEU A 30 -13.75 -7.82 -3.92
N LEU A 31 -14.28 -6.86 -4.69
CA LEU A 31 -14.86 -5.63 -4.15
C LEU A 31 -16.30 -5.82 -3.66
N GLU A 32 -17.04 -6.71 -4.31
CA GLU A 32 -18.46 -6.95 -4.01
C GLU A 32 -18.65 -7.96 -2.86
N MET A 33 -17.70 -8.88 -2.68
CA MET A 33 -17.78 -9.88 -1.61
C MET A 33 -17.78 -9.27 -0.21
N PRO A 34 -18.51 -9.89 0.74
CA PRO A 34 -18.46 -9.51 2.14
C PRO A 34 -17.10 -9.87 2.76
N MET A 35 -16.76 -9.17 3.85
CA MET A 35 -15.48 -9.33 4.53
C MET A 35 -15.25 -10.77 5.02
N ASP A 36 -16.30 -11.47 5.46
CA ASP A 36 -16.19 -12.85 5.97
C ASP A 36 -15.73 -13.85 4.91
N GLU A 37 -16.16 -13.67 3.66
CA GLU A 37 -15.72 -14.49 2.55
C GLU A 37 -14.30 -14.15 2.13
N LEU A 38 -13.95 -12.85 2.14
CA LEU A 38 -12.59 -12.39 1.86
C LEU A 38 -11.58 -13.00 2.86
N VAL A 39 -11.94 -13.05 4.14
CA VAL A 39 -11.12 -13.62 5.22
C VAL A 39 -10.78 -15.10 4.98
N LYS A 40 -11.70 -15.89 4.40
CA LYS A 40 -11.46 -17.31 4.08
C LYS A 40 -10.41 -17.49 2.98
N ILE A 41 -10.38 -16.56 2.03
CA ILE A 41 -9.50 -16.60 0.87
C ILE A 41 -8.11 -16.07 1.21
N LEU A 42 -7.96 -15.19 2.18
CA LEU A 42 -6.67 -14.60 2.55
C LEU A 42 -5.68 -15.62 3.19
N PRO A 43 -4.36 -15.35 3.14
CA PRO A 43 -3.37 -16.18 3.82
C PRO A 43 -3.57 -16.21 5.34
N ALA A 44 -3.11 -17.28 6.00
CA ALA A 44 -3.39 -17.56 7.41
C ALA A 44 -3.07 -16.40 8.36
N ARG A 45 -1.96 -15.68 8.12
CA ARG A 45 -1.56 -14.52 8.94
C ARG A 45 -2.56 -13.35 8.81
N ALA A 46 -2.94 -13.03 7.58
CA ALA A 46 -3.92 -11.97 7.30
C ALA A 46 -5.29 -12.35 7.88
N ARG A 47 -5.72 -13.61 7.70
CA ARG A 47 -6.95 -14.17 8.28
C ARG A 47 -6.99 -14.01 9.79
N ARG A 48 -5.91 -14.40 10.49
CA ARG A 48 -5.80 -14.27 11.95
C ARG A 48 -5.90 -12.82 12.42
N SER A 49 -5.29 -11.89 11.68
CA SER A 49 -5.33 -10.47 12.01
C SER A 49 -6.75 -9.91 11.89
N LEU A 50 -7.47 -10.26 10.82
CA LEU A 50 -8.83 -9.80 10.59
C LEU A 50 -9.82 -10.40 11.58
N LEU A 51 -9.68 -11.68 11.94
CA LEU A 51 -10.51 -12.33 12.96
C LEU A 51 -10.33 -11.73 14.36
N ARG A 52 -9.13 -11.21 14.67
CA ARG A 52 -8.87 -10.49 15.92
C ARG A 52 -9.44 -9.06 15.91
N GLY A 53 -9.78 -8.54 14.73
CA GLY A 53 -10.29 -7.18 14.54
C GLY A 53 -9.21 -6.12 14.37
N PHE A 54 -9.67 -4.91 14.05
CA PHE A 54 -8.81 -3.75 13.80
C PHE A 54 -8.53 -2.95 15.07
N THR A 55 -7.28 -2.53 15.21
CA THR A 55 -6.86 -1.51 16.19
C THR A 55 -7.50 -0.15 15.89
N PRO A 56 -7.64 0.75 16.88
CA PRO A 56 -8.22 2.08 16.65
C PRO A 56 -7.51 2.89 15.56
N ALA A 57 -6.18 2.78 15.48
CA ALA A 57 -5.40 3.44 14.44
C ALA A 57 -5.70 2.91 13.03
N GLN A 58 -5.96 1.60 12.91
CA GLN A 58 -6.35 0.97 11.64
C GLN A 58 -7.77 1.40 11.22
N ARG A 59 -8.70 1.57 12.19
CA ARG A 59 -10.05 2.07 11.89
C ARG A 59 -10.02 3.48 11.32
N LYS A 60 -9.26 4.39 11.95
CA LYS A 60 -9.06 5.76 11.44
C LYS A 60 -8.46 5.77 10.03
N LEU A 61 -7.54 4.85 9.74
CA LEU A 61 -6.98 4.71 8.40
C LEU A 61 -8.03 4.24 7.38
N LEU A 62 -8.90 3.30 7.75
CA LEU A 62 -10.00 2.84 6.89
C LEU A 62 -10.98 3.97 6.57
N GLU A 63 -11.33 4.79 7.55
CA GLU A 63 -12.17 5.99 7.36
C GLU A 63 -11.53 6.94 6.33
N ASN A 64 -10.25 7.28 6.52
CA ASN A 64 -9.50 8.12 5.58
C ASN A 64 -9.45 7.54 4.15
N ILE A 65 -9.39 6.20 4.03
CA ILE A 65 -9.36 5.50 2.74
C ILE A 65 -10.72 5.57 2.04
N ILE A 66 -11.81 5.40 2.79
CA ILE A 66 -13.18 5.52 2.24
C ILE A 66 -13.39 6.95 1.74
N GLU A 67 -13.03 7.95 2.53
CA GLU A 67 -13.12 9.36 2.12
C GLU A 67 -12.26 9.66 0.89
N ALA A 68 -11.01 9.17 0.87
CA ALA A 68 -10.13 9.37 -0.28
C ALA A 68 -10.67 8.71 -1.55
N ARG A 69 -11.28 7.53 -1.43
CA ARG A 69 -11.92 6.84 -2.56
C ARG A 69 -13.13 7.61 -3.07
N GLN A 70 -13.96 8.16 -2.18
CA GLN A 70 -15.09 9.01 -2.57
C GLN A 70 -14.63 10.29 -3.28
N LYS A 71 -13.61 10.96 -2.74
CA LYS A 71 -13.01 12.16 -3.36
C LYS A 71 -12.45 11.85 -4.74
N LEU A 72 -11.80 10.70 -4.89
CA LEU A 72 -11.29 10.27 -6.18
C LEU A 72 -12.42 10.09 -7.19
N LEU A 73 -13.53 9.43 -6.81
CA LEU A 73 -14.66 9.20 -7.69
C LEU A 73 -15.40 10.49 -8.11
N ASN A 74 -15.49 11.46 -7.19
CA ASN A 74 -16.26 12.69 -7.40
C ASN A 74 -15.44 13.80 -8.08
N GLU A 75 -14.18 13.96 -7.71
CA GLU A 75 -13.36 15.12 -8.07
C GLU A 75 -12.15 14.80 -8.96
N CYS A 76 -11.87 13.52 -9.24
CA CYS A 76 -10.68 13.05 -9.97
C CYS A 76 -9.35 13.52 -9.39
N LYS A 77 -9.34 13.88 -8.10
CA LYS A 77 -8.13 14.30 -7.39
C LYS A 77 -7.47 13.10 -6.76
N GLU A 78 -6.23 12.84 -7.15
CA GLU A 78 -5.39 11.85 -6.49
C GLU A 78 -4.99 12.34 -5.10
N VAL A 79 -5.61 11.79 -4.06
CA VAL A 79 -5.27 12.10 -2.66
C VAL A 79 -4.19 11.14 -2.18
N VAL A 80 -3.11 11.68 -1.62
CA VAL A 80 -2.05 10.91 -0.98
C VAL A 80 -2.34 10.77 0.51
N ILE A 81 -2.63 9.54 0.97
CA ILE A 81 -2.96 9.26 2.37
C ILE A 81 -1.68 8.97 3.14
N LYS A 82 -1.36 9.76 4.17
CA LYS A 82 -0.20 9.51 5.04
C LYS A 82 -0.57 8.55 6.17
N THR A 83 0.28 7.56 6.44
CA THR A 83 0.05 6.59 7.51
C THR A 83 1.34 6.15 8.21
N HIS A 84 1.23 5.94 9.52
CA HIS A 84 2.24 5.25 10.34
C HIS A 84 1.90 3.76 10.55
N VAL A 85 0.69 3.34 10.16
CA VAL A 85 0.16 2.00 10.42
C VAL A 85 0.71 1.03 9.38
N ARG A 86 1.88 0.44 9.69
CA ARG A 86 2.57 -0.53 8.82
C ARG A 86 2.00 -1.95 8.87
N ASN A 87 1.26 -2.27 9.93
CA ASN A 87 0.66 -3.58 10.17
C ASN A 87 -0.74 -3.74 9.56
N MET A 88 -1.17 -2.82 8.69
CA MET A 88 -2.42 -2.94 7.96
C MET A 88 -2.26 -3.86 6.74
N ILE A 89 -3.27 -4.68 6.48
CA ILE A 89 -3.34 -5.54 5.29
C ILE A 89 -3.96 -4.73 4.14
N VAL A 90 -3.41 -4.88 2.95
CA VAL A 90 -3.98 -4.29 1.73
C VAL A 90 -5.30 -4.99 1.41
N LEU A 91 -6.39 -4.24 1.52
CA LEU A 91 -7.74 -4.68 1.16
C LEU A 91 -8.06 -4.31 -0.30
N PRO A 92 -8.97 -5.04 -0.97
CA PRO A 92 -9.41 -4.70 -2.33
C PRO A 92 -9.90 -3.25 -2.48
N ILE A 93 -10.46 -2.68 -1.41
CA ILE A 93 -10.95 -1.29 -1.38
C ILE A 93 -9.83 -0.27 -1.61
N MET A 94 -8.57 -0.61 -1.30
CA MET A 94 -7.43 0.28 -1.38
C MET A 94 -6.78 0.34 -2.77
N VAL A 95 -7.15 -0.57 -3.67
CA VAL A 95 -6.52 -0.70 -4.99
C VAL A 95 -6.62 0.60 -5.76
N GLY A 96 -5.48 1.04 -6.30
CA GLY A 96 -5.22 2.25 -7.07
C GLY A 96 -5.24 3.58 -6.30
N LEU A 97 -5.36 3.56 -4.97
CA LEU A 97 -5.04 4.70 -4.12
C LEU A 97 -3.52 4.85 -3.92
N LYS A 98 -3.08 6.07 -3.61
CA LYS A 98 -1.69 6.37 -3.22
C LYS A 98 -1.60 6.47 -1.70
N ILE A 99 -0.86 5.54 -1.09
CA ILE A 99 -0.65 5.50 0.36
C ILE A 99 0.81 5.80 0.64
N ALA A 100 1.05 6.83 1.43
CA ALA A 100 2.37 7.21 1.92
C ALA A 100 2.63 6.54 3.26
N VAL A 101 3.44 5.48 3.25
CA VAL A 101 3.75 4.66 4.43
C VAL A 101 5.00 5.20 5.11
N HIS A 102 4.92 5.44 6.42
CA HIS A 102 6.05 5.95 7.19
C HIS A 102 7.13 4.89 7.39
N ASN A 103 8.37 5.29 7.11
CA ASN A 103 9.50 4.39 7.13
C ASN A 103 10.42 4.51 8.36
N GLY A 104 10.06 5.40 9.30
CA GLY A 104 10.86 5.78 10.46
C GLY A 104 11.66 7.07 10.25
N LYS A 105 11.74 7.56 9.01
CA LYS A 105 12.38 8.85 8.66
C LYS A 105 11.51 9.65 7.71
N GLU A 106 11.16 9.05 6.58
CA GLU A 106 10.39 9.68 5.51
C GLU A 106 9.13 8.85 5.20
N TYR A 107 8.20 9.45 4.46
CA TYR A 107 7.02 8.76 3.96
C TYR A 107 7.26 8.29 2.53
N VAL A 108 7.23 6.98 2.32
CA VAL A 108 7.37 6.37 0.99
C VAL A 108 6.00 6.26 0.37
N VAL A 109 5.79 6.90 -0.78
CA VAL A 109 4.51 6.85 -1.50
C VAL A 109 4.43 5.57 -2.32
N ALA A 110 3.52 4.68 -1.94
CA ALA A 110 3.20 3.46 -2.66
C ALA A 110 1.84 3.62 -3.37
N LYS A 111 1.82 3.44 -4.69
CA LYS A 111 0.57 3.29 -5.45
C LYS A 111 0.13 1.84 -5.36
N VAL A 112 -1.05 1.59 -4.81
CA VAL A 112 -1.53 0.23 -4.56
C VAL A 112 -1.96 -0.43 -5.87
N VAL A 113 -1.34 -1.56 -6.19
CA VAL A 113 -1.64 -2.39 -7.37
C VAL A 113 -2.47 -3.61 -6.92
N PRO A 114 -3.35 -4.20 -7.75
CA PRO A 114 -4.12 -5.39 -7.37
C PRO A 114 -3.29 -6.58 -6.88
N GLU A 115 -2.07 -6.73 -7.40
CA GLU A 115 -1.11 -7.78 -7.01
C GLU A 115 -0.70 -7.69 -5.53
N MET A 116 -0.85 -6.52 -4.92
CA MET A 116 -0.49 -6.27 -3.52
C MET A 116 -1.57 -6.74 -2.54
N ILE A 117 -2.73 -7.23 -3.00
CA ILE A 117 -3.82 -7.69 -2.12
C ILE A 117 -3.33 -8.82 -1.21
N GLY A 118 -3.59 -8.69 0.09
CA GLY A 118 -3.21 -9.68 1.10
C GLY A 118 -1.81 -9.50 1.70
N HIS A 119 -0.99 -8.59 1.16
CA HIS A 119 0.27 -8.16 1.75
C HIS A 119 0.08 -7.08 2.81
N TYR A 120 1.10 -6.86 3.65
CA TYR A 120 1.10 -5.76 4.61
C TYR A 120 1.66 -4.47 4.02
N LEU A 121 1.08 -3.32 4.38
CA LEU A 121 1.57 -2.00 3.93
C LEU A 121 3.04 -1.77 4.27
N GLY A 122 3.52 -2.33 5.39
CA GLY A 122 4.90 -2.24 5.82
C GLY A 122 5.91 -2.97 4.93
N GLU A 123 5.48 -3.88 4.05
CA GLU A 123 6.36 -4.59 3.10
C GLU A 123 6.83 -3.65 1.97
N PHE A 124 6.01 -2.64 1.62
CA PHE A 124 6.29 -1.70 0.53
C PHE A 124 7.17 -0.51 0.96
N ALA A 125 7.52 -0.41 2.24
CA ALA A 125 8.38 0.66 2.76
C ALA A 125 9.59 0.07 3.49
N THR A 126 10.75 0.02 2.84
CA THR A 126 11.97 -0.60 3.39
C THR A 126 12.62 0.26 4.47
N THR A 127 12.57 -0.15 5.75
CA THR A 127 13.09 0.64 6.90
C THR A 127 14.57 0.95 6.84
N THR A 128 15.34 0.04 6.27
CA THR A 128 16.79 0.15 6.21
C THR A 128 17.25 0.39 4.78
N LYS A 129 18.32 1.15 4.62
CA LYS A 129 19.00 1.23 3.33
C LYS A 129 19.78 -0.06 3.14
N GLN A 130 19.76 -0.59 1.92
CA GLN A 130 20.60 -1.72 1.57
C GLN A 130 22.08 -1.30 1.70
N VAL A 131 22.82 -1.99 2.58
CA VAL A 131 24.26 -1.79 2.69
C VAL A 131 24.92 -2.57 1.57
N LYS A 132 25.51 -1.85 0.62
CA LYS A 132 26.40 -2.45 -0.37
C LYS A 132 27.82 -2.27 0.14
N HIS A 133 28.51 -3.39 0.37
CA HIS A 133 29.94 -3.35 0.64
C HIS A 133 30.64 -2.90 -0.66
N GLY A 134 31.37 -1.80 -0.61
CA GLY A 134 32.31 -1.46 -1.68
C GLY A 134 33.57 -2.33 -1.57
N GLU A 135 34.52 -2.14 -2.49
CA GLU A 135 35.91 -2.52 -2.19
C GLU A 135 36.31 -1.92 -0.84
N PRO A 136 37.11 -2.62 -0.03
CA PRO A 136 37.64 -2.06 1.21
C PRO A 136 38.54 -0.86 0.88
N GLY A 137 37.93 0.31 0.74
CA GLY A 137 38.62 1.58 0.54
C GLY A 137 39.18 2.11 1.86
N LEU A 138 39.96 3.20 1.77
CA LEU A 138 40.59 3.97 2.86
C LEU A 138 39.62 4.56 3.93
N ARG A 139 38.39 4.05 4.04
CA ARG A 139 37.39 4.41 5.07
C ARG A 139 36.59 3.21 5.60
N ALA A 140 36.96 1.98 5.22
CA ALA A 140 36.23 0.77 5.59
C ALA A 140 36.43 0.39 7.08
N THR A 141 37.61 0.63 7.63
CA THR A 141 37.94 0.42 9.05
C THR A 141 37.95 1.75 9.80
N ARG A 142 37.46 1.79 11.05
CA ARG A 142 37.42 3.02 11.87
C ARG A 142 38.79 3.70 12.03
N SER A 143 39.89 2.94 11.90
CA SER A 143 41.27 3.46 11.92
C SER A 143 41.64 4.29 10.69
N THR A 144 41.02 4.03 9.54
CA THR A 144 41.32 4.72 8.27
C THR A 144 40.56 6.05 8.10
N LEU A 145 39.54 6.31 8.93
CA LEU A 145 38.77 7.57 8.91
C LEU A 145 39.61 8.81 9.28
N PHE A 146 40.75 8.62 9.95
CA PHE A 146 41.59 9.70 10.48
C PHE A 146 42.92 9.90 9.72
N VAL A 147 43.04 9.38 8.50
CA VAL A 147 44.21 9.70 7.66
C VAL A 147 44.02 11.11 7.10
N ALA A 148 44.79 12.07 7.61
CA ALA A 148 44.84 13.42 7.06
C ALA A 148 45.44 13.36 5.64
N LEU A 149 44.64 13.72 4.64
CA LEU A 149 45.15 13.98 3.30
C LEU A 149 46.03 15.23 3.38
N LYS A 150 47.32 15.08 3.01
CA LYS A 150 48.30 16.15 2.93
C LYS A 150 48.14 16.95 1.65
#